data_AF-H9V143-F1
#
_entry.id   AF-H9V143-F1
#
_cell.length_a   1.000
_cell.length_b   1.000
_cell.length_c   1.000
_cell.angle_alpha   90.00
_cell.angle_beta   90.00
_cell.angle_gamma   90.00
#
_symmetry.space_group_name_H-M   'P 1'
#
loop_
_entity.id
_entity.type
_entity.pdbx_description
1 polymer ?
#
loop_
_entity_poly.entity_id
_entity_poly.type
_entity_poly.pdbx_seq_one_letter_code
_entity_poly.pdbx_strand_id
1 'polypeptide(L)'
;RDNDKRPEPSWQGTFWKHHRATLEESRNEPVGTFTGMEMSLNTNLQMSIRKAVWKGFKGGLSEEDAKGYILIHLPYGLTAFAPREAAVGKAHEYYVSWVVNENQVRVLSVSYFADGRLQHLNSGTYEKSA
;
A
#
# COMPACT_ATOMS: atom_id res chain seq x y z
N ARG A 1 -17.24 -3.87 38.01
CA ARG A 1 -18.21 -4.45 37.04
C ARG A 1 -17.70 -4.04 35.67
N ASP A 2 -16.91 -4.91 35.04
CA ASP A 2 -16.61 -4.81 33.62
C ASP A 2 -17.94 -4.88 32.88
N ASN A 3 -18.22 -3.87 32.06
CA ASN A 3 -19.42 -3.86 31.25
C ASN A 3 -19.12 -4.76 30.06
N ASP A 4 -19.49 -6.04 30.15
CA ASP A 4 -19.41 -7.07 29.08
C ASP A 4 -20.30 -6.77 27.86
N LYS A 5 -20.59 -5.49 27.58
CA LYS A 5 -21.16 -5.07 26.31
C LYS A 5 -20.02 -4.95 25.30
N ARG A 6 -19.58 -6.11 24.81
CA ARG A 6 -18.81 -6.17 23.56
C ARG A 6 -19.64 -5.42 22.51
N PRO A 7 -19.06 -4.44 21.78
CA PRO A 7 -19.78 -3.77 20.71
C PRO A 7 -20.36 -4.82 19.76
N GLU A 8 -21.62 -4.64 19.36
CA GLU A 8 -22.25 -5.47 18.33
C GLU A 8 -21.29 -5.58 17.13
N PRO A 9 -21.02 -6.78 16.59
CA PRO A 9 -20.21 -6.92 15.39
C PRO A 9 -20.86 -6.07 14.30
N SER A 10 -20.15 -5.04 13.82
CA SER A 10 -20.62 -4.15 12.76
C SER A 10 -20.76 -4.84 11.39
N TRP A 11 -20.65 -6.17 11.35
CA TRP A 11 -20.44 -6.96 10.16
C TRP A 11 -21.38 -8.17 10.13
N GLN A 12 -22.23 -8.25 9.10
CA GLN A 12 -23.15 -9.37 8.87
C GLN A 12 -23.28 -9.76 7.38
N GLY A 13 -22.28 -9.56 6.52
CA GLY A 13 -22.42 -9.95 5.10
C GLY A 13 -21.16 -9.93 4.23
N THR A 14 -21.28 -10.50 3.02
CA THR A 14 -20.22 -10.64 2.00
C THR A 14 -20.06 -9.43 1.07
N PHE A 15 -21.00 -8.47 1.10
CA PHE A 15 -20.97 -7.29 0.24
C PHE A 15 -20.61 -6.03 1.01
N TRP A 16 -19.55 -5.37 0.55
CA TRP A 16 -19.10 -4.08 1.06
C TRP A 16 -20.03 -2.96 0.54
N LYS A 17 -21.11 -2.66 1.27
CA LYS A 17 -21.90 -1.42 1.03
C LYS A 17 -21.14 -0.22 1.60
N HIS A 18 -20.06 0.18 0.95
CA HIS A 18 -19.42 1.46 1.25
C HIS A 18 -20.00 2.55 0.36
N HIS A 19 -20.26 3.71 0.94
CA HIS A 19 -20.34 4.95 0.18
C HIS A 19 -18.99 5.10 -0.53
N ARG A 20 -18.96 4.85 -1.84
CA ARG A 20 -17.75 5.00 -2.64
C ARG A 20 -17.46 6.50 -2.74
N ALA A 21 -16.60 6.99 -1.87
CA ALA A 21 -16.08 8.33 -2.00
C ALA A 21 -15.41 8.48 -3.39
N THR A 22 -15.63 9.62 -4.04
CA THR A 22 -15.18 9.87 -5.40
C THR A 22 -13.66 9.79 -5.49
N LEU A 23 -13.14 9.13 -6.54
CA LEU A 23 -11.70 9.10 -6.80
C LEU A 23 -11.17 10.52 -7.01
N GLU A 24 -9.94 10.75 -6.57
CA GLU A 24 -9.23 12.01 -6.85
C GLU A 24 -8.62 11.93 -8.26
N GLU A 25 -8.71 13.00 -9.04
CA GLU A 25 -8.15 13.03 -10.40
C GLU A 25 -6.62 13.00 -10.40
N SER A 26 -6.00 13.66 -9.42
CA SER A 26 -4.55 13.76 -9.29
C SER A 26 -4.13 14.04 -7.85
N ARG A 27 -2.90 13.67 -7.51
CA ARG A 27 -2.25 14.07 -6.25
C ARG A 27 -0.76 14.25 -6.45
N ASN A 28 -0.22 15.33 -5.87
CA ASN A 28 1.22 15.54 -5.79
C ASN A 28 1.82 14.79 -4.60
N GLU A 29 3.01 14.24 -4.79
CA GLU A 29 3.79 13.67 -3.70
C GLU A 29 4.20 14.79 -2.70
N PRO A 30 4.19 14.52 -1.38
CA PRO A 30 4.65 15.48 -0.40
C PRO A 30 6.15 15.77 -0.61
N VAL A 31 6.51 17.05 -0.50
CA VAL A 31 7.88 17.52 -0.76
C VAL A 31 8.80 17.14 0.39
N GLY A 32 9.95 16.55 0.05
CA GLY A 32 11.04 16.25 0.97
C GLY A 32 11.51 14.79 0.89
N THR A 33 12.51 14.46 1.70
CA THR A 33 13.01 13.09 1.82
C THR A 33 12.35 12.40 3.01
N PHE A 34 11.62 11.33 2.76
CA PHE A 34 10.98 10.55 3.81
C PHE A 34 11.78 9.28 4.11
N THR A 35 12.20 9.10 5.35
CA THR A 35 13.01 7.94 5.78
C THR A 35 12.33 7.20 6.91
N GLY A 36 12.54 5.89 6.96
CA GLY A 36 11.83 5.05 7.92
C GLY A 36 12.36 3.64 7.98
N MET A 37 11.60 2.79 8.65
CA MET A 37 11.85 1.36 8.73
C MET A 37 10.82 0.62 7.88
N GLU A 38 11.31 -0.25 7.01
CA GLU A 38 10.52 -1.15 6.19
C GLU A 38 10.68 -2.57 6.73
N MET A 39 9.56 -3.22 6.99
CA MET A 39 9.46 -4.63 7.32
C MET A 39 9.12 -5.41 6.06
N SER A 40 9.80 -6.53 5.85
CA SER A 40 9.48 -7.53 4.83
C SER A 40 9.14 -8.86 5.49
N LEU A 41 8.06 -9.51 5.06
CA LEU A 41 7.63 -10.83 5.50
C LEU A 41 7.43 -11.73 4.27
N ASN A 42 8.16 -12.84 4.20
CA ASN A 42 7.99 -13.82 3.12
C ASN A 42 7.06 -14.98 3.52
N THR A 43 6.76 -15.87 2.57
CA THR A 43 5.89 -17.04 2.81
C THR A 43 6.48 -18.09 3.75
N ASN A 44 7.79 -18.03 4.03
CA ASN A 44 8.43 -18.89 5.03
C ASN A 44 8.36 -18.29 6.44
N LEU A 45 7.56 -17.23 6.63
CA LEU A 45 7.42 -16.46 7.86
C LEU A 45 8.74 -15.85 8.34
N GLN A 46 9.70 -15.65 7.44
CA GLN A 46 10.93 -14.95 7.76
C GLN A 46 10.68 -13.45 7.63
N MET A 47 10.94 -12.75 8.72
CA MET A 47 10.81 -11.32 8.83
C MET A 47 12.19 -10.66 8.77
N SER A 48 12.31 -9.61 7.97
CA SER A 48 13.46 -8.71 7.98
C SER A 48 13.01 -7.27 8.11
N ILE A 49 13.86 -6.43 8.69
CA ILE A 49 13.61 -5.00 8.86
C ILE A 49 14.83 -4.25 8.38
N ARG A 50 14.63 -3.21 7.58
CA ARG A 50 15.70 -2.35 7.06
C ARG A 50 15.33 -0.87 7.14
N LYS A 51 16.35 -0.02 7.22
CA LYS A 51 16.18 1.42 6.98
C LYS A 51 15.97 1.65 5.48
N ALA A 52 14.96 2.44 5.13
CA ALA A 52 14.60 2.72 3.75
C ALA A 52 14.21 4.19 3.56
N VAL A 53 14.27 4.64 2.30
CA VAL A 53 13.79 5.95 1.85
C VAL A 53 12.56 5.71 1.00
N TRP A 54 11.47 6.41 1.28
CA TRP A 54 10.27 6.33 0.46
C TRP A 54 10.55 6.83 -0.96
N LYS A 55 10.04 6.12 -1.96
CA LYS A 55 10.33 6.33 -3.39
C LYS A 55 9.11 6.83 -4.18
N GLY A 56 8.22 7.55 -3.51
CA GLY A 56 7.02 8.10 -4.15
C GLY A 56 5.91 7.06 -4.36
N PHE A 57 4.86 7.47 -5.06
CA PHE A 57 3.65 6.68 -5.26
C PHE A 57 3.84 5.47 -6.19
N LYS A 58 4.91 5.46 -7.02
CA LYS A 58 5.28 4.33 -7.88
C LYS A 58 6.17 3.28 -7.18
N GLY A 59 6.48 3.46 -5.90
CA GLY A 59 7.30 2.51 -5.14
C GLY A 59 8.75 2.36 -5.62
N GLY A 60 9.25 3.28 -6.45
CA GLY A 60 10.61 3.24 -6.99
C GLY A 60 10.80 2.35 -8.23
N LEU A 61 9.73 1.92 -8.90
CA LEU A 61 9.83 1.29 -10.22
C LEU A 61 10.45 2.26 -11.25
N SER A 62 11.17 1.69 -12.22
CA SER A 62 11.62 2.43 -13.39
C SER A 62 10.43 2.91 -14.22
N GLU A 63 10.61 3.95 -15.04
CA GLU A 63 9.54 4.42 -15.93
C GLU A 63 9.11 3.35 -16.94
N GLU A 64 10.00 2.43 -17.33
CA GLU A 64 9.66 1.32 -18.22
C GLU A 64 8.74 0.32 -17.52
N ASP A 65 9.12 -0.11 -16.31
CA ASP A 65 8.33 -1.07 -15.52
C ASP A 65 6.96 -0.48 -15.14
N ALA A 66 6.93 0.83 -14.85
CA ALA A 66 5.71 1.55 -14.46
C ALA A 66 4.67 1.64 -15.58
N LYS A 67 5.02 1.44 -16.87
CA LYS A 67 4.05 1.45 -17.99
C LYS A 67 2.99 0.37 -17.87
N GLY A 68 3.33 -0.78 -17.28
CA GLY A 68 2.41 -1.89 -17.05
C GLY A 68 1.41 -1.65 -15.91
N TYR A 69 1.52 -0.52 -15.22
CA TYR A 69 0.77 -0.21 -14.02
C TYR A 69 -0.12 1.03 -14.22
N ILE A 70 -1.02 1.21 -13.26
CA ILE A 70 -1.88 2.38 -13.14
C ILE A 70 -1.78 2.93 -11.72
N LEU A 71 -1.76 4.26 -11.63
CA LEU A 71 -1.82 5.00 -10.38
C LEU A 71 -3.25 5.46 -10.15
N ILE A 72 -3.79 5.17 -8.96
CA ILE A 72 -5.18 5.46 -8.60
C ILE A 72 -5.16 6.25 -7.29
N HIS A 73 -5.62 7.49 -7.35
CA HIS A 73 -5.75 8.34 -6.16
C HIS A 73 -7.11 8.13 -5.52
N LEU A 74 -7.09 7.56 -4.32
CA LEU A 74 -8.24 7.32 -3.48
C LEU A 74 -8.36 8.47 -2.46
N PRO A 75 -9.57 8.77 -1.97
CA PRO A 75 -9.77 9.74 -0.89
C PRO A 75 -8.90 9.49 0.34
N TYR A 76 -8.74 10.53 1.16
CA TYR A 76 -8.06 10.47 2.47
C TYR A 76 -6.56 10.18 2.39
N GLY A 77 -5.89 10.65 1.33
CA GLY A 77 -4.43 10.54 1.21
C GLY A 77 -3.94 9.16 0.74
N LEU A 78 -4.84 8.25 0.32
CA LEU A 78 -4.48 6.92 -0.17
C LEU A 78 -4.18 6.93 -1.67
N THR A 79 -3.06 6.36 -2.08
CA THR A 79 -2.73 6.13 -3.50
C THR A 79 -2.41 4.66 -3.70
N ALA A 80 -3.11 4.01 -4.63
CA ALA A 80 -2.82 2.64 -5.04
C ALA A 80 -2.07 2.64 -6.38
N PHE A 81 -1.13 1.72 -6.52
CA PHE A 81 -0.38 1.45 -7.72
C PHE A 81 -0.44 -0.04 -7.99
N ALA A 82 -1.06 -0.39 -9.13
CA ALA A 82 -1.47 -1.75 -9.43
C ALA A 82 -1.31 -2.05 -10.93
N PRO A 83 -1.27 -3.32 -11.35
CA PRO A 83 -1.24 -3.68 -12.75
C PRO A 83 -2.44 -3.07 -13.49
N ARG A 84 -2.20 -2.51 -14.69
CA ARG A 84 -3.25 -1.91 -15.52
C ARG A 84 -4.24 -2.94 -16.06
N GLU A 85 -3.74 -4.15 -16.29
CA GLU A 85 -4.50 -5.29 -16.79
C GLU A 85 -4.33 -6.48 -15.83
N ALA A 86 -5.20 -7.48 -15.97
CA ALA A 86 -5.08 -8.71 -15.19
C ALA A 86 -3.71 -9.37 -15.46
N ALA A 87 -2.90 -9.53 -14.41
CA ALA A 87 -1.55 -10.09 -14.48
C ALA A 87 -1.54 -11.63 -14.56
N VAL A 88 -2.32 -12.21 -15.46
CA VAL A 88 -2.42 -13.67 -15.62
C VAL A 88 -1.12 -14.22 -16.18
N GLY A 89 -0.50 -15.17 -15.47
CA GLY A 89 0.75 -15.81 -15.88
C GLY A 89 1.97 -14.89 -15.80
N LYS A 90 1.88 -13.77 -15.07
CA LYS A 90 2.97 -12.78 -14.91
C LYS A 90 3.19 -12.48 -13.44
N ALA A 91 4.45 -12.39 -13.03
CA ALA A 91 4.78 -11.85 -11.71
C ALA A 91 4.33 -10.39 -11.65
N HIS A 92 3.79 -9.98 -10.50
CA HIS A 92 3.18 -8.67 -10.35
C HIS A 92 3.15 -8.24 -8.90
N GLU A 93 3.00 -6.94 -8.69
CA GLU A 93 3.00 -6.35 -7.36
C GLU A 93 1.81 -5.41 -7.18
N TYR A 94 1.42 -5.18 -5.95
CA TYR A 94 0.49 -4.12 -5.57
C TYR A 94 1.17 -3.26 -4.55
N TYR A 95 1.03 -1.95 -4.69
CA TYR A 95 1.61 -0.98 -3.80
C TYR A 95 0.55 0.03 -3.37
N VAL A 96 0.40 0.24 -2.07
CA VAL A 96 -0.49 1.23 -1.50
C VAL A 96 0.34 2.15 -0.62
N SER A 97 0.13 3.44 -0.79
CA SER A 97 0.71 4.48 0.05
C SER A 97 -0.40 5.31 0.68
N TRP A 98 -0.18 5.75 1.91
CA TRP A 98 -1.07 6.63 2.65
C TRP A 98 -0.26 7.82 3.14
N VAL A 99 -0.51 8.99 2.56
CA VAL A 99 -0.02 10.27 3.07
C VAL A 99 -0.89 10.63 4.27
N VAL A 100 -0.40 10.33 5.47
CA VAL A 100 -1.13 10.54 6.73
C VAL A 100 -1.22 12.04 7.02
N ASN A 101 -0.12 12.76 6.79
CA ASN A 101 0.01 14.21 6.85
C ASN A 101 1.27 14.65 6.07
N GLU A 102 1.64 15.93 6.14
CA GLU A 102 2.82 16.49 5.46
C GLU A 102 4.17 15.91 5.91
N ASN A 103 4.20 15.21 7.05
CA ASN A 103 5.41 14.70 7.68
C ASN A 103 5.47 13.17 7.71
N GLN A 104 4.38 12.45 7.39
CA GLN A 104 4.34 10.99 7.50
C GLN A 104 3.65 10.34 6.30
N VAL A 105 4.33 9.33 5.74
CA VAL A 105 3.78 8.41 4.73
C VAL A 105 3.88 6.98 5.23
N ARG A 106 2.80 6.21 5.08
CA ARG A 106 2.77 4.76 5.36
C ARG A 106 2.58 3.99 4.08
N VAL A 107 3.13 2.80 3.99
CA VAL A 107 3.06 1.99 2.77
C VAL A 107 2.80 0.52 3.09
N LEU A 108 2.18 -0.15 2.14
CA LEU A 108 2.04 -1.60 2.08
C LEU A 108 2.32 -2.03 0.64
N SER A 109 3.13 -3.07 0.45
CA SER A 109 3.31 -3.70 -0.86
C SER A 109 3.17 -5.20 -0.76
N VAL A 110 2.62 -5.81 -1.80
CA VAL A 110 2.46 -7.26 -1.91
C VAL A 110 3.03 -7.68 -3.26
N SER A 111 3.88 -8.70 -3.27
CA SER A 111 4.50 -9.23 -4.48
C SER A 111 4.05 -10.66 -4.72
N TYR A 112 3.76 -11.01 -5.97
CA TYR A 112 3.25 -12.31 -6.39
C TYR A 112 4.09 -12.91 -7.51
N PHE A 113 4.29 -14.22 -7.47
CA PHE A 113 4.85 -14.99 -8.58
C PHE A 113 3.87 -15.08 -9.76
N ALA A 114 4.37 -15.51 -10.92
CA ALA A 114 3.57 -15.68 -12.13
C ALA A 114 2.44 -16.71 -12.01
N ASP A 115 2.55 -17.64 -11.06
CA ASP A 115 1.52 -18.64 -10.73
C ASP A 115 0.47 -18.12 -9.73
N GLY A 116 0.55 -16.85 -9.34
CA GLY A 116 -0.37 -16.21 -8.40
C GLY A 116 -0.08 -16.51 -6.93
N ARG A 117 0.97 -17.27 -6.59
CA ARG A 117 1.37 -17.44 -5.20
C ARG A 117 1.99 -16.17 -4.65
N LEU A 118 1.64 -15.84 -3.42
CA LEU A 118 2.28 -14.75 -2.66
C LEU A 118 3.79 -15.02 -2.58
N GLN A 119 4.61 -14.01 -2.82
CA GLN A 119 6.05 -14.07 -2.66
C GLN A 119 6.46 -13.44 -1.34
N HIS A 120 6.09 -12.17 -1.14
CA HIS A 120 6.35 -11.43 0.09
C HIS A 120 5.40 -10.23 0.25
N LEU A 121 5.35 -9.73 1.48
CA LEU A 121 4.67 -8.51 1.89
C LEU A 121 5.70 -7.54 2.46
N ASN A 122 5.66 -6.28 2.04
CA ASN A 122 6.42 -5.21 2.70
C ASN A 122 5.46 -4.20 3.33
N SER A 123 5.87 -3.62 4.46
CA SER A 123 5.17 -2.49 5.07
C SER A 123 6.17 -1.53 5.67
N GLY A 124 5.88 -0.23 5.61
CA GLY A 124 6.78 0.78 6.17
C GLY A 124 6.05 2.02 6.64
N THR A 125 6.64 2.69 7.62
CA THR A 125 6.26 4.05 8.02
C THR A 125 7.49 4.94 7.82
N TYR A 126 7.30 6.03 7.10
CA TYR A 126 8.35 6.96 6.70
C TYR A 126 8.01 8.35 7.20
N GLU A 127 8.97 8.96 7.88
CA GLU A 127 8.86 10.33 8.41
C GLU A 127 9.70 11.27 7.55
N LYS A 128 9.23 12.50 7.39
CA LYS A 128 9.98 13.56 6.71
C LYS A 128 11.27 13.84 7.48
N SER A 129 12.38 13.80 6.76
CA SER A 129 13.69 14.16 7.30
C SER A 129 13.71 15.66 7.55
N ALA A 130 14.29 16.06 8.68
CA ALA A 130 14.53 17.46 9.03
C ALA A 130 15.48 18.15 8.04
#